data_AF-A0AAW4UU10-F1
#
_entry.id   AF-A0AAW4UU10-F1
#
_cell.length_a   1.000
_cell.length_b   1.000
_cell.length_c   1.000
_cell.angle_alpha   90.00
_cell.angle_beta   90.00
_cell.angle_gamma   90.00
#
_symmetry.space_group_name_H-M   'P 1'
#
loop_
_entity.id
_entity.type
_entity.pdbx_description
1 polymer ?
#
loop_
_entity_poly.entity_id
_entity_poly.type
_entity_poly.pdbx_seq_one_letter_code
_entity_poly.pdbx_strand_id
1 'polypeptide(L)' 'PASPKIQRYIHQGETGNLISLFVREFKKQGNYTAAYTFLGNADYVSSAGERPVSFVWHLHQAIPASLLAKANKAIA' A
#
# COMPACT_ATOMS: atom_id res chain seq x y z
N PRO A 1 -15.71 -8.88 -15.02
CA PRO A 1 -15.75 -7.70 -14.13
C PRO A 1 -14.92 -7.95 -12.86
N ALA A 2 -14.09 -7.00 -12.44
CA ALA A 2 -13.32 -7.15 -11.20
C ALA A 2 -14.27 -7.35 -10.00
N SER A 3 -13.87 -8.20 -9.04
CA SER A 3 -14.63 -8.50 -7.82
C SER A 3 -15.12 -7.22 -7.11
N PRO A 4 -16.29 -7.23 -6.44
CA PRO A 4 -16.76 -6.07 -5.67
C PRO A 4 -15.71 -5.48 -4.70
N LYS A 5 -14.80 -6.33 -4.18
CA LYS A 5 -13.69 -5.89 -3.31
C LYS A 5 -12.67 -5.02 -4.04
N ILE A 6 -12.39 -5.32 -5.30
CA ILE A 6 -11.45 -4.57 -6.15
C ILE A 6 -12.11 -3.25 -6.59
N GLN A 7 -13.40 -3.29 -6.94
CA GLN A 7 -14.14 -2.11 -7.37
C GLN A 7 -14.11 -0.98 -6.33
N ARG A 8 -14.17 -1.32 -5.03
CA ARG A 8 -14.01 -0.33 -3.95
C ARG A 8 -12.75 0.52 -4.07
N TYR A 9 -11.65 -0.08 -4.51
CA TYR A 9 -10.36 0.59 -4.66
C TYR A 9 -10.28 1.39 -5.96
N ILE A 10 -10.84 0.86 -7.05
CA ILE A 10 -10.86 1.53 -8.36
C ILE A 10 -11.71 2.81 -8.30
N HIS A 11 -12.88 2.74 -7.65
CA HIS A 11 -13.82 3.86 -7.53
C HIS A 11 -13.59 4.71 -6.28
N GLN A 12 -12.36 4.74 -5.75
CA GLN A 12 -12.00 5.49 -4.54
C GLN A 12 -12.42 6.96 -4.62
N GLY A 13 -12.10 7.64 -5.73
CA GLY A 13 -12.38 9.07 -5.92
C GLY A 13 -13.87 9.39 -5.99
N GLU A 14 -14.69 8.49 -6.52
CA GLU A 14 -16.14 8.65 -6.62
C GLU A 14 -16.83 8.39 -5.27
N THR A 15 -16.30 7.43 -4.50
CA THR A 15 -16.90 6.98 -3.24
C THR A 15 -16.43 7.80 -2.03
N GLY A 16 -15.40 8.64 -2.18
CA GLY A 16 -14.79 9.38 -1.07
C GLY A 16 -14.04 8.49 -0.08
N ASN A 17 -13.71 7.25 -0.48
CA ASN A 17 -12.95 6.33 0.36
C ASN A 17 -11.52 6.84 0.53
N LEU A 18 -10.98 6.72 1.75
CA LEU A 18 -9.58 7.04 2.05
C LEU A 18 -8.77 5.75 2.13
N ILE A 19 -7.65 5.70 1.42
CA ILE A 19 -6.73 4.56 1.48
C ILE A 19 -5.50 4.96 2.28
N SER A 20 -5.33 4.30 3.42
CA SER A 20 -4.21 4.52 4.34
C SER A 20 -3.27 3.33 4.33
N LEU A 21 -1.99 3.58 4.02
CA LEU A 21 -0.97 2.54 3.94
C LEU A 21 -0.20 2.43 5.26
N PHE A 22 -0.14 1.21 5.79
CA PHE A 22 0.62 0.85 6.99
C PHE A 22 1.67 -0.20 6.62
N VAL A 23 2.94 0.11 6.85
CA VAL A 23 4.07 -0.72 6.41
C VAL A 23 4.95 -1.17 7.57
N ARG A 24 5.63 -2.29 7.38
CA ARG A 24 6.68 -2.78 8.27
C ARG A 24 7.69 -3.57 7.45
N GLU A 25 8.96 -3.46 7.80
CA GLU A 25 10.05 -4.14 7.07
C GLU A 25 10.01 -5.66 7.29
N PHE A 26 9.72 -6.08 8.51
CA PHE A 26 9.67 -7.48 8.91
C PHE A 26 8.37 -7.80 9.64
N LYS A 27 7.96 -9.07 9.64
CA LYS A 27 6.79 -9.51 10.44
C LYS A 27 7.07 -9.48 11.94
N LYS A 28 8.32 -9.71 12.34
CA LYS A 28 8.77 -9.74 13.74
C LYS A 28 10.03 -8.89 13.91
N GLN A 29 10.18 -8.32 15.10
CA GLN A 29 11.40 -7.67 15.58
C GLN A 29 11.84 -8.43 16.84
N GLY A 30 12.86 -9.28 16.69
CA GLY A 30 13.21 -10.28 17.69
C GLY A 30 12.04 -11.23 17.96
N ASN A 31 11.65 -11.36 19.23
CA ASN A 31 10.55 -12.24 19.65
C ASN A 31 9.15 -11.60 19.53
N TYR A 32 9.09 -10.30 19.19
CA TYR A 32 7.84 -9.55 19.16
C TYR A 32 7.36 -9.29 17.73
N THR A 33 6.04 -9.10 17.56
CA THR A 33 5.47 -8.63 16.31
C THR A 33 5.96 -7.21 16.03
N ALA A 34 6.49 -6.96 14.84
CA ALA A 34 6.94 -5.62 14.49
C ALA A 34 5.73 -4.68 14.32
N ALA A 35 5.87 -3.47 14.86
CA ALA A 35 4.86 -2.42 14.75
C ALA A 35 4.73 -1.96 13.29
N TYR A 36 3.52 -1.54 12.93
CA TYR A 36 3.29 -0.87 11.65
C TYR A 36 3.61 0.62 11.77
N THR A 37 4.25 1.16 10.73
CA THR A 37 4.41 2.60 10.54
C THR A 37 3.35 3.08 9.56
N PHE A 38 2.63 4.15 9.92
CA PHE A 38 1.75 4.81 8.98
C PHE A 38 2.59 5.52 7.91
N LEU A 39 2.46 5.09 6.65
CA LEU A 39 3.22 5.64 5.53
C LEU A 39 2.54 6.87 4.93
N GLY A 40 1.21 6.95 5.03
CA GLY A 40 0.42 8.03 4.50
C GLY A 40 -0.85 7.54 3.80
N ASN A 41 -1.64 8.51 3.36
CA ASN A 41 -2.77 8.24 2.49
C ASN A 41 -2.30 8.15 1.03
N ALA A 42 -3.07 7.44 0.20
CA ALA A 42 -2.75 7.23 -1.19
C ALA A 42 -3.99 7.23 -2.08
N ASP A 43 -3.76 7.50 -3.35
CA ASP A 43 -4.75 7.40 -4.42
C ASP A 43 -4.45 6.21 -5.32
N TYR A 44 -5.53 5.58 -5.81
CA TYR A 44 -5.47 4.55 -6.83
C TYR A 44 -4.85 5.09 -8.13
N VAL A 45 -3.89 4.35 -8.69
CA VAL A 45 -3.31 4.63 -10.01
C VAL A 45 -3.74 3.55 -11.01
N SER A 46 -3.45 2.29 -10.70
CA SER A 46 -3.79 1.17 -11.58
C SER A 46 -3.83 -0.15 -10.82
N SER A 47 -4.43 -1.16 -11.43
CA SER A 47 -4.38 -2.54 -10.96
C SER A 47 -4.24 -3.49 -12.13
N ALA A 48 -3.58 -4.63 -11.89
CA ALA A 48 -3.33 -5.65 -12.89
C ALA A 48 -3.45 -7.05 -12.28
N GLY A 49 -3.89 -8.01 -13.08
CA GLY A 49 -4.19 -9.37 -12.64
C GLY A 49 -5.55 -9.50 -11.96
N GLU A 50 -6.00 -10.75 -11.76
CA GLU A 50 -7.30 -11.05 -11.14
C GLU A 50 -7.15 -11.89 -9.87
N ARG A 51 -6.25 -12.88 -9.87
CA ARG A 51 -5.92 -13.75 -8.73
C ARG A 51 -4.45 -14.19 -8.83
N PRO A 52 -3.48 -13.48 -8.24
CA PRO A 52 -3.63 -12.28 -7.40
C PRO A 52 -3.82 -10.98 -8.21
N VAL A 53 -4.29 -9.94 -7.53
CA VAL A 53 -4.36 -8.57 -8.07
C VAL A 53 -3.19 -7.77 -7.49
N SER A 54 -2.49 -7.05 -8.35
CA SER A 54 -1.48 -6.06 -7.97
C SER A 54 -2.05 -4.66 -8.10
N PHE A 55 -1.72 -3.76 -7.18
CA PHE A 55 -2.15 -2.36 -7.20
C PHE A 55 -0.94 -1.43 -7.24
N VAL A 56 -1.06 -0.36 -8.01
CA VAL A 56 -0.17 0.80 -7.97
C VAL A 56 -0.88 1.93 -7.25
N TRP A 57 -0.23 2.47 -6.22
CA TRP A 57 -0.73 3.53 -5.36
C TRP A 57 0.16 4.76 -5.47
N HIS A 58 -0.45 5.94 -5.52
CA HIS A 58 0.26 7.22 -5.41
C HIS A 58 0.12 7.75 -3.99
N LEU A 59 1.20 7.77 -3.23
CA LEU A 59 1.19 8.37 -1.89
C LEU A 59 1.03 9.89 -2.00
N HIS A 60 0.16 10.47 -1.15
CA HIS A 60 -0.03 11.92 -1.08
C HIS A 60 1.23 12.66 -0.62
N GLN A 61 2.08 11.99 0.16
CA GLN A 61 3.32 12.53 0.70
C GLN A 61 4.48 11.61 0.33
N ALA A 62 5.65 12.20 0.10
CA ALA A 62 6.86 11.43 -0.22
C ALA A 62 7.22 10.48 0.92
N ILE A 63 7.76 9.31 0.57
CA ILE A 63 8.24 8.32 1.55
C ILE A 63 9.36 8.96 2.38
N PRO A 64 9.29 8.92 3.72
CA PRO A 64 10.37 9.40 4.57
C PRO A 64 11.70 8.72 4.21
N ALA A 65 12.80 9.49 4.16
CA ALA A 65 14.10 8.99 3.73
C ALA A 65 14.58 7.76 4.56
N SER A 66 14.24 7.73 5.85
CA SER A 66 14.54 6.60 6.75
C SER A 66 13.87 5.28 6.36
N LEU A 67 12.76 5.34 5.62
CA LEU A 67 12.03 4.17 5.10
C LEU A 67 12.40 3.83 3.66
N LEU A 68 12.91 4.78 2.88
CA LEU A 68 13.22 4.58 1.46
C LEU A 68 14.28 3.48 1.23
N ALA A 69 15.37 3.50 2.00
CA ALA A 69 16.42 2.49 1.93
C ALA A 69 15.91 1.06 2.24
N LYS A 70 14.82 0.96 3.01
CA LYS A 70 14.18 -0.31 3.38
C LYS A 70 13.16 -0.76 2.34
N ALA A 71 12.41 0.18 1.77
CA ALA A 71 11.38 -0.08 0.76
C ALA A 71 11.97 -0.59 -0.56
N ASN A 72 13.14 -0.10 -0.97
CA ASN A 72 13.76 -0.45 -2.25
C ASN A 72 14.34 -1.87 -2.31
N LYS A 73 14.38 -2.62 -1.19
CA LYS A 73 14.92 -3.99 -1.16
C LYS A 73 14.14 -4.99 -2.03
N ALA A 74 12.90 -4.66 -2.41
CA ALA A 74 12.05 -5.49 -3.26
C ALA A 74 12.13 -5.16 -4.76
N ILE A 75 12.92 -4.14 -5.14
CA ILE A 75 13.21 -3.79 -6.53
C ILE A 75 14.61 -4.34 -6.84
N ALA A 76 14.69 -5.65 -7.07
CA ALA A 76 15.90 -6.35 -7.51
C ALA A 76 15.54 -7.33 -8.63
#